data_AF-A0A1W9TSW8-F1
#
_entry.id   AF-A0A1W9TSW8-F1
#
_cell.length_a   1.000
_cell.length_b   1.000
_cell.length_c   1.000
_cell.angle_alpha   90.00
_cell.angle_beta   90.00
_cell.angle_gamma   90.00
#
_symmetry.space_group_name_H-M   'P 1'
#
loop_
_entity.id
_entity.type
_entity.pdbx_description
1 polymer ?
#
loop_
_entity_poly.entity_id
_entity_poly.type
_entity_poly.pdbx_seq_one_letter_code
_entity_poly.pdbx_strand_id
1 'polypeptide(L)'
;MVNDNRALIINGKLFLPKVWIDDKDRYRKAGIPEEEIKYKTKPELALEMIDEDIRNGVEFDWVGGDGLYGHNFELSDGLDQRGLFFVLDVHKDETIFLQEHEIAVPKKKNKKGRKPTMAQPDSEPIRLDKYLKTIKKQQWNLVRVRKTAKGWLKLKVHKVEVWIWNKEHRKLKKRTLIISKTLENRPKIKYSFSNGGIDKYTIKDYAYFQAQRYWVERTFDDAKNEL
;
A
#
# COMPACT_ATOMS: atom_id res chain seq x y z
N MET A 1 0.98 -16.63 2.28
CA MET A 1 0.88 -16.55 3.77
C MET A 1 2.27 -16.48 4.39
N VAL A 2 2.47 -15.71 5.46
CA VAL A 2 3.77 -15.51 6.13
C VAL A 2 3.57 -15.58 7.65
N ASN A 3 4.41 -16.32 8.37
CA ASN A 3 4.38 -16.39 9.84
C ASN A 3 5.77 -16.38 10.47
N ASP A 4 6.32 -15.18 10.73
CA ASP A 4 7.62 -14.93 11.37
C ASP A 4 8.86 -15.53 10.70
N ASN A 5 8.89 -16.83 10.44
CA ASN A 5 10.01 -17.64 9.94
C ASN A 5 9.66 -18.47 8.69
N ARG A 6 8.40 -18.54 8.26
CA ARG A 6 8.00 -19.26 7.04
C ARG A 6 7.12 -18.42 6.16
N ALA A 7 7.16 -18.71 4.86
CA ALA A 7 6.37 -18.06 3.85
C ALA A 7 6.01 -19.05 2.75
N LEU A 8 4.76 -19.01 2.30
CA LEU A 8 4.22 -19.88 1.27
C LEU A 8 3.37 -19.07 0.28
N ILE A 9 3.53 -19.35 -1.00
CA ILE A 9 2.64 -18.87 -2.06
C ILE A 9 1.42 -19.80 -2.09
N ILE A 10 0.24 -19.24 -1.93
CA ILE A 10 -1.03 -19.99 -1.89
C ILE A 10 -1.93 -19.72 -3.10
N ASN A 11 -1.66 -18.63 -3.82
CA ASN A 11 -2.43 -18.20 -4.98
C ASN A 11 -1.52 -17.38 -5.92
N GLY A 12 -1.83 -17.38 -7.21
CA GLY A 12 -1.19 -16.57 -8.23
C GLY A 12 -2.07 -16.43 -9.46
N LYS A 13 -2.18 -15.22 -10.00
CA LYS A 13 -2.86 -14.94 -11.28
C LYS A 13 -1.90 -14.41 -12.34
N LEU A 14 -2.20 -14.73 -13.60
CA LEU A 14 -1.46 -14.24 -14.74
C LEU A 14 -1.84 -12.79 -15.04
N PHE A 15 -0.85 -11.89 -15.05
CA PHE A 15 -1.06 -10.51 -15.51
C PHE A 15 -0.74 -10.40 -17.00
N LEU A 16 -1.75 -10.06 -17.81
CA LEU A 16 -1.61 -9.85 -19.24
C LEU A 16 -1.64 -8.36 -19.59
N PRO A 17 -0.53 -7.77 -20.07
CA PRO A 17 -0.56 -6.40 -20.58
C PRO A 17 -1.33 -6.33 -21.89
N LYS A 18 -1.91 -5.17 -22.23
CA LYS A 18 -2.74 -4.98 -23.44
C LYS A 18 -2.08 -5.49 -24.73
N VAL A 19 -0.79 -5.21 -24.90
CA VAL A 19 -0.01 -5.66 -26.07
C VAL A 19 0.01 -7.19 -26.26
N TRP A 20 -0.17 -7.97 -25.19
CA TRP A 20 -0.29 -9.44 -25.29
C TRP A 20 -1.69 -9.88 -25.68
N ILE A 21 -2.72 -9.15 -25.24
CA ILE A 21 -4.12 -9.45 -25.54
C ILE A 21 -4.43 -9.12 -27.01
N ASP A 22 -3.83 -8.05 -27.52
CA ASP A 22 -3.99 -7.62 -28.91
C ASP A 22 -3.23 -8.53 -29.91
N ASP A 23 -2.33 -9.39 -29.43
CA ASP A 23 -1.50 -10.30 -30.24
C ASP A 23 -1.99 -11.76 -30.14
N LYS A 24 -2.89 -12.12 -31.06
CA LYS A 24 -3.53 -13.44 -31.10
C LYS A 24 -2.56 -14.59 -31.26
N ASP A 25 -1.55 -14.42 -32.11
CA ASP A 25 -0.59 -15.48 -32.36
C ASP A 25 0.28 -15.72 -31.13
N ARG A 26 0.64 -14.65 -30.43
CA ARG A 26 1.42 -14.72 -29.20
C ARG A 26 0.69 -15.42 -28.06
N TYR A 27 -0.55 -15.03 -27.74
CA TYR A 27 -1.24 -15.68 -26.61
C TYR A 27 -1.65 -17.13 -26.93
N ARG A 28 -1.98 -17.44 -28.20
CA ARG A 28 -2.27 -18.82 -28.62
C ARG A 28 -1.04 -19.70 -28.52
N LYS A 29 0.10 -19.20 -28.99
CA LYS A 29 1.38 -19.91 -28.88
C LYS A 29 1.78 -20.15 -27.41
N ALA A 30 1.42 -19.22 -26.52
CA ALA A 30 1.66 -19.37 -25.08
C ALA A 30 0.63 -20.28 -24.37
N GLY A 31 -0.43 -20.73 -25.05
CA GLY A 31 -1.44 -21.62 -24.47
C GLY A 31 -2.32 -20.96 -23.42
N ILE A 32 -2.54 -19.65 -23.50
CA ILE A 32 -3.34 -18.90 -22.52
C ILE A 32 -4.83 -19.27 -22.70
N PRO A 33 -5.55 -19.71 -21.65
CA PRO A 33 -6.98 -20.01 -21.71
C PRO A 33 -7.81 -18.79 -22.12
N GLU A 34 -8.86 -18.97 -22.91
CA GLU A 34 -9.63 -17.86 -23.50
C GLU A 34 -10.28 -16.95 -22.43
N GLU A 35 -10.69 -17.52 -21.31
CA GLU A 35 -11.26 -16.82 -20.17
C GLU A 35 -10.28 -15.85 -19.50
N GLU A 36 -8.98 -16.13 -19.59
CA GLU A 36 -7.89 -15.30 -19.04
C GLU A 36 -7.45 -14.19 -20.01
N ILE A 37 -7.91 -14.19 -21.27
CA ILE A 37 -7.56 -13.19 -22.30
C ILE A 37 -8.41 -11.92 -22.13
N LYS A 38 -8.28 -11.27 -20.97
CA LYS A 38 -8.91 -9.99 -20.68
C LYS A 38 -7.91 -9.11 -19.95
N TYR A 39 -7.91 -7.82 -20.29
CA TYR A 39 -7.05 -6.88 -19.57
C TYR A 39 -7.62 -6.66 -18.19
N LYS A 40 -6.80 -6.93 -17.17
CA LYS A 40 -7.06 -6.61 -15.77
C LYS A 40 -5.86 -5.89 -15.19
N THR A 41 -6.10 -4.89 -14.35
CA THR A 41 -5.04 -4.24 -13.58
C THR A 41 -4.53 -5.20 -12.50
N LYS A 42 -3.34 -4.92 -11.97
CA LYS A 42 -2.80 -5.70 -10.84
C LYS A 42 -3.65 -5.57 -9.57
N PRO A 43 -4.16 -4.37 -9.18
CA PRO A 43 -5.12 -4.25 -8.10
C PRO A 43 -6.39 -5.10 -8.29
N GLU A 44 -6.98 -5.13 -9.50
CA GLU A 44 -8.15 -5.97 -9.81
C GLU A 44 -7.84 -7.44 -9.58
N LEU A 45 -6.74 -7.94 -10.15
CA LEU A 45 -6.31 -9.33 -9.97
C LEU A 45 -6.03 -9.67 -8.50
N ALA A 46 -5.43 -8.75 -7.74
CA ALA A 46 -5.17 -8.96 -6.32
C ALA A 46 -6.47 -9.07 -5.51
N LEU A 47 -7.47 -8.23 -5.80
CA LEU A 47 -8.79 -8.30 -5.15
C LEU A 47 -9.52 -9.60 -5.50
N GLU A 48 -9.45 -10.06 -6.76
CA GLU A 48 -10.02 -11.35 -7.16
C GLU A 48 -9.36 -12.52 -6.42
N MET A 49 -8.03 -12.52 -6.33
CA MET A 49 -7.29 -13.54 -5.58
C MET A 49 -7.70 -13.56 -4.11
N ILE A 50 -7.86 -12.38 -3.49
CA ILE A 50 -8.33 -12.27 -2.11
C ILE A 50 -9.74 -12.85 -1.97
N ASP A 51 -10.66 -12.55 -2.89
CA ASP A 51 -12.03 -13.09 -2.85
C ASP A 51 -12.06 -14.60 -3.04
N GLU A 52 -11.22 -15.14 -3.92
CA GLU A 52 -11.03 -16.59 -4.10
C GLU A 52 -10.50 -17.24 -2.82
N ASP A 53 -9.48 -16.66 -2.21
CA ASP A 53 -8.89 -17.16 -0.97
C ASP A 53 -9.92 -17.14 0.18
N ILE A 54 -10.70 -16.06 0.33
CA ILE A 54 -11.80 -15.99 1.31
C ILE A 54 -12.84 -17.09 1.05
N ARG A 55 -13.26 -17.29 -0.20
CA ARG A 55 -14.22 -18.36 -0.55
C ARG A 55 -13.68 -19.76 -0.25
N ASN A 56 -12.37 -19.93 -0.32
CA ASN A 56 -11.67 -21.17 0.03
C ASN A 56 -11.39 -21.31 1.53
N GLY A 57 -11.89 -20.38 2.37
CA GLY A 57 -11.76 -20.44 3.82
C GLY A 57 -10.45 -19.88 4.38
N VAL A 58 -9.69 -19.11 3.59
CA VAL A 58 -8.49 -18.42 4.07
C VAL A 58 -8.89 -17.21 4.90
N GLU A 59 -8.34 -17.13 6.12
CA GLU A 59 -8.46 -15.97 6.99
C GLU A 59 -7.19 -15.12 6.93
N PHE A 60 -7.36 -13.80 6.88
CA PHE A 60 -6.26 -12.84 6.81
C PHE A 60 -6.16 -12.03 8.10
N ASP A 61 -5.02 -12.13 8.79
CA ASP A 61 -4.71 -11.23 9.90
C ASP A 61 -4.49 -9.78 9.40
N TRP A 62 -3.77 -9.63 8.30
CA TRP A 62 -3.61 -8.37 7.56
C TRP A 62 -3.19 -8.62 6.11
N VAL A 63 -3.46 -7.64 5.25
CA VAL A 63 -2.98 -7.59 3.86
C VAL A 63 -1.81 -6.61 3.76
N GLY A 64 -0.67 -7.08 3.23
CA GLY A 64 0.49 -6.26 2.94
C GLY A 64 0.69 -6.09 1.44
N GLY A 65 1.18 -4.93 1.00
CA GLY A 65 1.42 -4.64 -0.41
C GLY A 65 2.51 -3.59 -0.58
N ASP A 66 3.11 -3.54 -1.76
CA ASP A 66 4.17 -2.58 -2.06
C ASP A 66 3.64 -1.28 -2.66
N GLY A 67 4.55 -0.35 -2.96
CA GLY A 67 4.22 0.95 -3.53
C GLY A 67 3.42 0.92 -4.84
N LEU A 68 3.47 -0.20 -5.60
CA LEU A 68 2.65 -0.37 -6.80
C LEU A 68 1.16 -0.48 -6.46
N TYR A 69 0.87 -1.07 -5.30
CA TYR A 69 -0.47 -1.42 -4.84
C TYR A 69 -1.03 -0.40 -3.84
N GLY A 70 -0.18 0.30 -3.09
CA GLY A 70 -0.61 1.42 -2.25
C GLY A 70 -0.77 2.73 -3.02
N HIS A 71 -0.31 2.78 -4.27
CA HIS A 71 -0.63 3.86 -5.18
C HIS A 71 -2.02 3.62 -5.80
N ASN A 72 -2.84 4.68 -5.86
CA ASN A 72 -4.27 4.65 -6.21
C ASN A 72 -5.16 3.95 -5.17
N PHE A 73 -6.41 4.40 -5.10
CA PHE A 73 -7.33 4.03 -4.03
C PHE A 73 -7.96 2.65 -4.22
N GLU A 74 -7.92 2.11 -5.44
CA GLU A 74 -8.62 0.89 -5.86
C GLU A 74 -8.41 -0.30 -4.90
N LEU A 75 -7.15 -0.70 -4.65
CA LEU A 75 -6.88 -1.82 -3.75
C LEU A 75 -7.30 -1.47 -2.31
N SER A 76 -6.89 -0.30 -1.81
CA SER A 76 -7.19 0.08 -0.42
C SER A 76 -8.68 0.20 -0.12
N ASP A 77 -9.47 0.63 -1.12
CA ASP A 77 -10.91 0.76 -1.02
C ASP A 77 -11.60 -0.60 -1.17
N GLY A 78 -11.09 -1.46 -2.05
CA GLY A 78 -11.54 -2.85 -2.13
C GLY A 78 -11.30 -3.62 -0.83
N LEU A 79 -10.16 -3.40 -0.17
CA LEU A 79 -9.86 -3.99 1.13
C LEU A 79 -10.76 -3.43 2.25
N ASP A 80 -11.02 -2.12 2.27
CA ASP A 80 -11.98 -1.51 3.19
C ASP A 80 -13.38 -2.11 3.04
N GLN A 81 -13.87 -2.28 1.80
CA GLN A 81 -15.19 -2.85 1.52
C GLN A 81 -15.31 -4.30 1.99
N ARG A 82 -14.20 -5.04 2.02
CA ARG A 82 -14.11 -6.42 2.52
C ARG A 82 -13.87 -6.48 4.04
N GLY A 83 -13.71 -5.34 4.72
CA GLY A 83 -13.39 -5.29 6.14
C GLY A 83 -11.98 -5.80 6.48
N LEU A 84 -11.09 -5.91 5.49
CA LEU A 84 -9.75 -6.45 5.68
C LEU A 84 -8.79 -5.38 6.20
N PHE A 85 -8.07 -5.72 7.27
CA PHE A 85 -7.00 -4.87 7.77
C PHE A 85 -5.80 -4.88 6.81
N PHE A 86 -5.23 -3.71 6.51
CA PHE A 86 -4.09 -3.62 5.62
C PHE A 86 -2.98 -2.70 6.10
N VAL A 87 -1.76 -2.96 5.62
CA VAL A 87 -0.61 -2.04 5.65
C VAL A 87 0.04 -2.05 4.27
N LEU A 88 -0.24 -1.02 3.47
CA LEU A 88 0.25 -0.92 2.08
C LEU A 88 1.35 0.12 2.00
N ASP A 89 2.53 -0.26 1.47
CA ASP A 89 3.59 0.71 1.16
C ASP A 89 3.10 1.68 0.10
N VAL A 90 3.51 2.93 0.20
CA VAL A 90 3.18 4.00 -0.75
C VAL A 90 4.42 4.76 -1.17
N HIS A 91 4.32 5.47 -2.28
CA HIS A 91 5.42 6.28 -2.75
C HIS A 91 5.54 7.60 -1.97
N LYS A 92 6.76 8.15 -1.92
CA LYS A 92 7.09 9.34 -1.12
C LYS A 92 6.41 10.64 -1.61
N ASP A 93 5.81 10.60 -2.79
CA ASP A 93 5.09 11.71 -3.41
C ASP A 93 3.58 11.68 -3.15
N GLU A 94 3.08 10.67 -2.43
CA GLU A 94 1.73 10.70 -1.90
C GLU A 94 1.53 11.92 -1.00
N THR A 95 0.28 12.36 -0.93
CA THR A 95 -0.10 13.61 -0.26
C THR A 95 -1.09 13.36 0.86
N ILE A 96 -0.86 14.00 2.00
CA ILE A 96 -1.65 13.85 3.22
C ILE A 96 -2.16 15.19 3.74
N PHE A 97 -3.19 15.13 4.58
CA PHE A 97 -3.55 16.19 5.50
C PHE A 97 -3.33 15.71 6.94
N LEU A 98 -2.89 16.61 7.81
CA LEU A 98 -2.65 16.33 9.24
C LEU A 98 -3.88 16.56 10.13
N GLN A 99 -4.94 17.11 9.56
CA GLN A 99 -6.22 17.33 10.18
C GLN A 99 -7.31 17.07 9.14
N GLU A 100 -8.54 16.85 9.59
CA GLU A 100 -9.69 16.80 8.69
C GLU A 100 -9.91 18.17 8.05
N HIS A 101 -10.27 18.18 6.77
CA HIS A 101 -10.52 19.40 6.00
C HIS A 101 -11.90 19.36 5.38
N GLU A 102 -12.54 20.51 5.31
CA GLU A 102 -13.81 20.62 4.59
C GLU A 102 -13.57 20.50 3.09
N ILE A 103 -14.53 19.86 2.41
CA ILE A 103 -14.52 19.72 0.97
C ILE A 103 -15.39 20.84 0.40
N ALA A 104 -14.76 21.82 -0.24
CA ALA A 104 -15.45 22.99 -0.80
C ALA A 104 -15.17 23.15 -2.28
N VAL A 105 -16.10 23.77 -3.01
CA VAL A 105 -15.80 24.23 -4.37
C VAL A 105 -14.90 25.46 -4.25
N PRO A 106 -13.69 25.44 -4.82
CA PRO A 106 -12.72 26.50 -4.59
C PRO A 106 -13.19 27.80 -5.24
N LYS A 107 -12.90 28.93 -4.57
CA LYS A 107 -13.19 30.25 -5.14
C LYS A 107 -12.42 30.43 -6.45
N LYS A 108 -13.06 31.07 -7.43
CA LYS A 108 -12.44 31.34 -8.73
C LYS A 108 -11.22 32.26 -8.53
N LYS A 109 -10.02 31.76 -8.82
CA LYS A 109 -8.76 32.52 -8.64
C LYS A 109 -8.58 33.63 -9.69
N ASN A 110 -9.03 33.43 -10.93
CA ASN A 110 -8.82 34.37 -12.05
C ASN A 110 -10.15 34.82 -12.69
N LYS A 111 -10.22 36.06 -13.20
CA LYS A 111 -11.40 36.58 -13.92
C LYS A 111 -11.68 35.79 -15.21
N LYS A 112 -10.64 35.40 -15.95
CA LYS A 112 -10.72 34.53 -17.14
C LYS A 112 -10.70 33.04 -16.76
N GLY A 113 -11.44 32.22 -17.52
CA GLY A 113 -11.53 30.76 -17.32
C GLY A 113 -12.87 30.29 -16.73
N ARG A 114 -13.12 28.97 -16.80
CA ARG A 114 -14.34 28.32 -16.28
C ARG A 114 -14.41 28.47 -14.76
N LYS A 115 -15.61 28.70 -14.22
CA LYS A 115 -15.82 28.66 -12.76
C LYS A 115 -15.49 27.24 -12.28
N PRO A 116 -14.72 27.07 -11.19
CA PRO A 116 -14.54 25.76 -10.59
C PRO A 116 -15.90 25.20 -10.16
N THR A 117 -16.18 23.95 -10.51
CA THR A 117 -17.40 23.24 -10.11
C THR A 117 -17.09 21.98 -9.30
N MET A 118 -15.82 21.57 -9.24
CA MET A 118 -15.40 20.38 -8.52
C MET A 118 -15.02 20.74 -7.09
N ALA A 119 -15.62 20.02 -6.14
CA ALA A 119 -15.31 20.15 -4.72
C ALA A 119 -13.97 19.48 -4.43
N GLN A 120 -13.12 20.17 -3.66
CA GLN A 120 -11.78 19.73 -3.27
C GLN A 120 -11.49 20.18 -1.83
N PRO A 121 -10.47 19.61 -1.16
CA PRO A 121 -10.04 20.11 0.14
C PRO A 121 -9.72 21.62 0.10
N ASP A 122 -10.10 22.33 1.15
CA ASP A 122 -9.93 23.78 1.30
C ASP A 122 -8.48 24.24 1.55
N SER A 123 -7.58 23.28 1.83
CA SER A 123 -6.16 23.49 2.04
C SER A 123 -5.29 22.69 1.06
N GLU A 124 -4.02 23.08 0.94
CA GLU A 124 -3.04 22.33 0.13
C GLU A 124 -2.50 21.14 0.93
N PRO A 125 -2.46 19.92 0.35
CA PRO A 125 -1.96 18.76 1.06
C PRO A 125 -0.43 18.78 1.16
N ILE A 126 0.10 18.06 2.15
CA ILE A 126 1.54 17.93 2.39
C ILE A 126 2.03 16.64 1.74
N ARG A 127 3.06 16.74 0.89
CA ARG A 127 3.72 15.57 0.31
C ARG A 127 4.55 14.82 1.36
N LEU A 128 4.52 13.49 1.36
CA LEU A 128 5.17 12.67 2.40
C LEU A 128 6.66 12.95 2.58
N ASP A 129 7.42 13.15 1.51
CA ASP A 129 8.84 13.49 1.61
C ASP A 129 9.12 14.90 2.19
N LYS A 130 8.15 15.81 2.11
CA LYS A 130 8.19 17.14 2.75
C LYS A 130 7.79 17.01 4.21
N TYR A 131 6.73 16.25 4.49
CA TYR A 131 6.30 15.94 5.85
C TYR A 131 7.42 15.26 6.64
N LEU A 132 8.14 14.31 6.05
CA LEU A 132 9.29 13.65 6.68
C LEU A 132 10.30 14.64 7.29
N LYS A 133 10.52 15.79 6.64
CA LYS A 133 11.49 16.81 7.08
C LYS A 133 11.00 17.62 8.28
N THR A 134 9.70 17.62 8.56
CA THR A 134 9.12 18.33 9.71
C THR A 134 9.11 17.49 10.99
N ILE A 135 9.30 16.16 10.88
CA ILE A 135 9.27 15.23 12.00
C ILE A 135 10.49 15.42 12.91
N LYS A 136 10.23 15.84 14.14
CA LYS A 136 11.26 16.07 15.17
C LYS A 136 11.83 14.75 15.69
N LYS A 137 13.06 14.80 16.23
CA LYS A 137 13.78 13.61 16.75
C LYS A 137 12.96 12.82 17.78
N GLN A 138 12.19 13.51 18.62
CA GLN A 138 11.37 12.94 19.70
C GLN A 138 10.13 12.20 19.19
N GLN A 139 9.70 12.49 17.95
CA GLN A 139 8.55 11.82 17.33
C GLN A 139 8.93 10.49 16.66
N TRP A 140 10.21 10.11 16.72
CA TRP A 140 10.70 8.82 16.25
C TRP A 140 10.89 7.86 17.41
N ASN A 141 10.41 6.64 17.23
CA ASN A 141 10.59 5.55 18.19
C ASN A 141 11.53 4.50 17.61
N LEU A 142 12.51 4.07 18.40
CA LEU A 142 13.38 2.96 18.02
C LEU A 142 12.69 1.65 18.41
N VAL A 143 12.37 0.80 17.42
CA VAL A 143 11.70 -0.48 17.63
C VAL A 143 12.56 -1.65 17.18
N ARG A 144 12.47 -2.78 17.91
CA ARG A 144 13.04 -4.06 17.50
C ARG A 144 11.91 -4.87 16.86
N VAL A 145 12.02 -5.11 15.54
CA VAL A 145 10.94 -5.69 14.75
C VAL A 145 10.95 -7.21 14.83
N ARG A 146 12.06 -7.84 14.39
CA ARG A 146 12.23 -9.29 14.42
C ARG A 146 13.70 -9.68 14.49
N LYS A 147 13.98 -10.94 14.81
CA LYS A 147 15.33 -11.52 14.73
C LYS A 147 15.68 -11.84 13.27
N THR A 148 16.94 -11.68 12.92
CA THR A 148 17.53 -12.06 11.63
C THR A 148 18.85 -12.79 11.90
N ALA A 149 19.44 -13.42 10.88
CA ALA A 149 20.76 -14.05 10.99
C ALA A 149 21.86 -13.07 11.46
N LYS A 150 21.70 -11.76 11.17
CA LYS A 150 22.65 -10.69 11.57
C LYS A 150 22.23 -9.99 12.87
N GLY A 151 21.32 -10.57 13.65
CA GLY A 151 20.76 -9.99 14.86
C GLY A 151 19.41 -9.31 14.64
N TRP A 152 19.01 -8.41 15.54
CA TRP A 152 17.69 -7.78 15.49
C TRP A 152 17.57 -6.76 14.36
N LEU A 153 16.52 -6.87 13.55
CA LEU A 153 16.08 -5.77 12.69
C LEU A 153 15.55 -4.64 13.59
N LYS A 154 16.26 -3.50 13.59
CA LYS A 154 15.88 -2.30 14.32
C LYS A 154 15.52 -1.19 13.35
N LEU A 155 14.39 -0.53 13.58
CA LEU A 155 13.92 0.60 12.76
C LEU A 155 13.61 1.80 13.64
N LYS A 156 13.82 3.01 13.11
CA LYS A 156 13.17 4.21 13.65
C LYS A 156 11.82 4.34 12.97
N VAL A 157 10.76 4.43 13.76
CA VAL A 157 9.38 4.45 13.25
C VAL A 157 8.67 5.69 13.79
N HIS A 158 7.94 6.34 12.89
CA HIS A 158 6.99 7.40 13.19
C HIS A 158 5.60 6.91 12.77
N LYS A 159 4.63 7.10 13.64
CA LYS A 159 3.24 6.68 13.45
C LYS A 159 2.34 7.88 13.75
N VAL A 160 1.46 8.21 12.84
CA VAL A 160 0.58 9.38 12.96
C VAL A 160 -0.73 9.16 12.21
N GLU A 161 -1.78 9.79 12.69
CA GLU A 161 -3.06 9.83 12.01
C GLU A 161 -3.05 10.90 10.92
N VAL A 162 -3.59 10.57 9.75
CA VAL A 162 -3.67 11.46 8.59
C VAL A 162 -4.99 11.27 7.85
N TRP A 163 -5.30 12.24 6.99
CA TRP A 163 -6.40 12.15 6.04
C TRP A 163 -5.84 12.12 4.62
N ILE A 164 -6.36 11.21 3.80
CA ILE A 164 -6.01 11.07 2.39
C ILE A 164 -7.21 11.42 1.52
N TRP A 165 -6.99 12.19 0.45
CA TRP A 165 -8.05 12.61 -0.45
C TRP A 165 -8.27 11.59 -1.57
N ASN A 166 -9.37 10.84 -1.47
CA ASN A 166 -9.82 10.00 -2.56
C ASN A 166 -10.51 10.87 -3.63
N LYS A 167 -9.85 11.05 -4.79
CA LYS A 167 -10.36 11.86 -5.90
C LYS A 167 -11.58 11.24 -6.59
N GLU A 168 -11.67 9.92 -6.62
CA GLU A 168 -12.75 9.17 -7.28
C GLU A 168 -14.05 9.29 -6.50
N HIS A 169 -14.00 9.02 -5.20
CA HIS A 169 -15.17 9.13 -4.32
C HIS A 169 -15.36 10.51 -3.71
N ARG A 170 -14.42 11.44 -3.94
CA ARG A 170 -14.40 12.81 -3.41
C ARG A 170 -14.61 12.85 -1.91
N LYS A 171 -13.86 12.02 -1.19
CA LYS A 171 -13.94 11.90 0.26
C LYS A 171 -12.54 11.89 0.87
N LEU A 172 -12.40 12.55 2.01
CA LEU A 172 -11.26 12.32 2.88
C LEU A 172 -11.47 10.99 3.59
N LYS A 173 -10.43 10.16 3.59
CA LYS A 173 -10.38 8.94 4.38
C LYS A 173 -9.31 9.10 5.46
N LYS A 174 -9.70 8.86 6.69
CA LYS A 174 -8.79 8.78 7.82
C LYS A 174 -7.96 7.49 7.72
N ARG A 175 -6.66 7.61 7.93
CA ARG A 175 -5.68 6.51 7.87
C ARG A 175 -4.62 6.68 8.94
N THR A 176 -3.96 5.58 9.28
CA THR A 176 -2.68 5.61 9.99
C THR A 176 -1.55 5.64 8.97
N LEU A 177 -0.65 6.62 9.08
CA LEU A 177 0.59 6.70 8.34
C LEU A 177 1.74 6.12 9.18
N ILE A 178 2.48 5.19 8.57
CA ILE A 178 3.66 4.57 9.15
C ILE A 178 4.86 4.99 8.31
N ILE A 179 5.82 5.67 8.93
CA ILE A 179 7.10 5.99 8.29
C ILE A 179 8.19 5.25 9.05
N SER A 180 8.93 4.38 8.39
CA SER A 180 10.09 3.72 8.97
C SER A 180 11.38 4.09 8.25
N LYS A 181 12.48 4.07 8.98
CA LYS A 181 13.81 4.17 8.39
C LYS A 181 14.82 3.26 9.06
N THR A 182 15.73 2.72 8.24
CA THR A 182 16.86 1.91 8.70
C THR A 182 17.87 2.76 9.48
N LEU A 183 18.76 2.11 10.23
CA LEU A 183 19.74 2.78 11.10
C LEU A 183 21.11 3.00 10.45
N GLU A 184 21.25 2.63 9.18
CA GLU A 184 22.51 2.77 8.43
C GLU A 184 22.77 4.23 8.05
N ASN A 185 24.02 4.54 7.65
CA ASN A 185 24.44 5.91 7.29
C ASN A 185 23.61 6.52 6.17
N ARG A 186 23.08 5.69 5.25
CA ARG A 186 22.15 6.08 4.19
C ARG A 186 20.80 5.37 4.42
N PRO A 187 19.93 5.93 5.25
CA PRO A 187 18.73 5.22 5.68
C PRO A 187 17.77 5.01 4.51
N LYS A 188 17.34 3.77 4.32
CA LYS A 188 16.19 3.43 3.49
C LYS A 188 14.92 3.83 4.23
N ILE A 189 14.05 4.59 3.56
CA ILE A 189 12.81 5.10 4.12
C ILE A 189 11.64 4.41 3.44
N LYS A 190 10.69 3.96 4.25
CA LYS A 190 9.41 3.43 3.78
C LYS A 190 8.27 4.26 4.33
N TYR A 191 7.21 4.36 3.54
CA TYR A 191 5.95 4.98 3.90
C TYR A 191 4.87 3.95 3.66
N SER A 192 3.91 3.82 4.57
CA SER A 192 2.73 2.98 4.37
C SER A 192 1.49 3.64 4.94
N PHE A 193 0.36 3.38 4.30
CA PHE A 193 -0.95 3.68 4.88
C PHE A 193 -1.62 2.41 5.40
N SER A 194 -2.45 2.59 6.42
CA SER A 194 -3.25 1.54 7.01
C SER A 194 -4.65 2.04 7.35
N ASN A 195 -5.65 1.17 7.19
CA ASN A 195 -7.01 1.39 7.70
C ASN A 195 -7.16 1.00 9.18
N GLY A 196 -6.13 0.44 9.81
CA GLY A 196 -6.11 0.29 11.27
C GLY A 196 -6.01 1.65 11.96
N GLY A 197 -6.78 1.83 13.03
CA GLY A 197 -6.71 3.04 13.86
C GLY A 197 -5.36 3.20 14.55
N ILE A 198 -5.05 4.44 14.93
CA ILE A 198 -3.79 4.78 15.60
C ILE A 198 -3.60 3.99 16.91
N ASP A 199 -4.69 3.70 17.62
CA ASP A 199 -4.68 2.99 18.90
C ASP A 199 -4.96 1.49 18.78
N LYS A 200 -5.30 1.00 17.58
CA LYS A 200 -5.63 -0.43 17.35
C LYS A 200 -4.42 -1.34 17.57
N TYR A 201 -3.23 -0.87 17.17
CA TYR A 201 -1.99 -1.63 17.25
C TYR A 201 -0.83 -0.75 17.74
N THR A 202 0.14 -1.36 18.40
CA THR A 202 1.32 -0.65 18.88
C THR A 202 2.20 -0.20 17.70
N ILE A 203 3.11 0.75 17.95
CA ILE A 203 4.08 1.15 16.93
C ILE A 203 4.99 0.01 16.48
N LYS A 204 5.24 -0.98 17.36
CA LYS A 204 6.02 -2.17 17.05
C LYS A 204 5.26 -3.08 16.09
N ASP A 205 3.96 -3.26 16.31
CA ASP A 205 3.10 -4.11 15.46
C ASP A 205 3.01 -3.54 14.05
N TYR A 206 2.75 -2.23 13.92
CA TYR A 206 2.77 -1.55 12.61
C TYR A 206 4.11 -1.65 11.89
N ALA A 207 5.22 -1.53 12.63
CA ALA A 207 6.55 -1.75 12.07
C ALA A 207 6.77 -3.20 11.64
N TYR A 208 6.21 -4.15 12.38
CA TYR A 208 6.22 -5.57 12.05
C TYR A 208 5.44 -5.84 10.76
N PHE A 209 4.20 -5.35 10.64
CA PHE A 209 3.38 -5.51 9.43
C PHE A 209 4.08 -4.96 8.19
N GLN A 210 4.63 -3.74 8.26
CA GLN A 210 5.37 -3.10 7.16
C GLN A 210 6.65 -3.87 6.75
N ALA A 211 7.27 -4.59 7.69
CA ALA A 211 8.54 -5.29 7.46
C ALA A 211 8.38 -6.69 6.85
N GLN A 212 7.16 -7.23 6.71
CA GLN A 212 6.97 -8.61 6.25
C GLN A 212 7.22 -8.84 4.76
N ARG A 213 7.33 -7.79 3.93
CA ARG A 213 7.65 -7.93 2.49
C ARG A 213 8.86 -8.81 2.21
N TYR A 214 9.87 -8.77 3.08
CA TYR A 214 11.07 -9.60 2.96
C TYR A 214 10.75 -11.08 2.71
N TRP A 215 9.70 -11.60 3.34
CA TRP A 215 9.34 -13.01 3.24
C TRP A 215 8.77 -13.38 1.87
N VAL A 216 8.06 -12.45 1.23
CA VAL A 216 7.57 -12.64 -0.14
C VAL A 216 8.74 -12.72 -1.11
N GLU A 217 9.71 -11.79 -1.01
CA GLU A 217 10.93 -11.82 -1.82
C GLU A 217 11.74 -13.09 -1.57
N ARG A 218 11.84 -13.51 -0.30
CA ARG A 218 12.55 -14.71 0.10
C ARG A 218 11.95 -15.98 -0.50
N THR A 219 10.62 -16.11 -0.55
CA THR A 219 9.97 -17.28 -1.18
C THR A 219 10.32 -17.39 -2.66
N PHE A 220 10.40 -16.27 -3.39
CA PHE A 220 10.84 -16.30 -4.79
C PHE A 220 12.33 -16.59 -4.95
N ASP A 221 13.18 -16.12 -4.03
CA ASP A 221 14.60 -16.44 -4.05
C ASP A 221 14.87 -17.91 -3.73
N ASP A 222 14.19 -18.47 -2.72
CA ASP A 222 14.33 -19.88 -2.36
C ASP A 222 13.84 -20.77 -3.53
N ALA A 223 12.70 -20.44 -4.16
CA ALA A 223 12.19 -21.16 -5.33
C ALA A 223 13.13 -21.14 -6.56
N LYS A 224 13.98 -20.10 -6.71
CA LYS A 224 14.96 -20.01 -7.79
C LYS A 224 16.24 -20.79 -7.53
N ASN A 225 16.58 -21.04 -6.27
CA ASN A 225 17.82 -21.71 -5.88
C ASN A 225 17.64 -23.22 -5.67
N GLU A 226 16.40 -23.71 -5.65
CA GLU A 226 16.05 -25.13 -5.54
C GLU A 226 15.73 -25.80 -6.90
N LEU A 227 15.78 -25.04 -8.00
CA LEU A 227 15.69 -25.50 -9.39
C LEU A 227 17.06 -25.45 -10.07
#